data_AF-A0AAN7DW08-F1
#
_entry.id   AF-A0AAN7DW08-F1
#
_cell.length_a   1.000
_cell.length_b   1.000
_cell.length_c   1.000
_cell.angle_alpha   90.00
_cell.angle_beta   90.00
_cell.angle_gamma   90.00
#
_symmetry.space_group_name_H-M   'P 1'
#
loop_
_entity.id
_entity.type
_entity.pdbx_description
1 polymer ?
#
loop_
_entity_poly.entity_id
_entity_poly.type
_entity_poly.pdbx_seq_one_letter_code
_entity_poly.pdbx_strand_id
1 'polypeptide(L)'
;MRKLSLLIFLLCVWISLKNQNAEPKKGISTARWSSSVDSSLVFSASPLPQPMVLSSKKDVLEFNDSGSLEYNFYRNSCPQAEQIVRAVVQRLHEARPDVVPALLRLVFHDCFIEGCDASVLLDAAEGIDSEKESPPNETLKGFDVIGIIKSELEEACPGVVSCADILVLAARDSVALAGGPFYPLCTGRRDSSNSFSDLATNELPSPFHDLSQTLASFASRGFDEREAVSLLGAHSIGVIHCKFLQNRLYNFSGTDGPDPSVETRFLNLMRSKCNNTHRSSSSSSATAYSYGSSLSSSGAQQSPSHDGSPSSSPEDPGMAMDFEGPRSPFGTLYYHSPFAR
;
A
#
# COMPACT_ATOMS: atom_id res chain seq x y z
N MET A 1 -35.79 33.33 -7.81
CA MET A 1 -34.78 32.44 -7.23
C MET A 1 -33.37 32.61 -7.83
N ARG A 2 -33.19 32.70 -9.17
CA ARG A 2 -31.84 32.87 -9.78
C ARG A 2 -31.10 34.18 -9.44
N LYS A 3 -31.80 35.30 -9.23
CA LYS A 3 -31.16 36.59 -8.87
C LYS A 3 -30.62 36.63 -7.43
N LEU A 4 -31.22 35.86 -6.51
CA LEU A 4 -30.77 35.79 -5.11
C LEU A 4 -29.48 34.96 -4.98
N SER A 5 -29.35 33.91 -5.81
CA SER A 5 -28.15 33.07 -5.86
C SER A 5 -26.92 33.81 -6.41
N LEU A 6 -27.12 34.69 -7.40
CA LEU A 6 -26.05 35.54 -7.94
C LEU A 6 -25.57 36.60 -6.93
N LEU A 7 -26.48 37.18 -6.16
CA LEU A 7 -26.16 38.14 -5.10
C LEU A 7 -25.35 37.50 -3.97
N ILE A 8 -25.70 36.27 -3.57
CA ILE A 8 -24.96 35.51 -2.56
C ILE A 8 -23.55 35.17 -3.08
N PHE A 9 -23.43 34.74 -4.34
CA PHE A 9 -22.14 34.42 -4.94
C PHE A 9 -21.21 35.64 -5.02
N LEU A 10 -21.74 36.79 -5.46
CA LEU A 10 -20.97 38.04 -5.50
C LEU A 10 -20.58 38.53 -4.10
N LEU A 11 -21.44 38.34 -3.09
CA LEU A 11 -21.13 38.67 -1.70
C LEU A 11 -19.99 37.79 -1.16
N CYS A 12 -20.01 36.48 -1.43
CA CYS A 12 -18.95 35.55 -1.03
C CYS A 12 -17.61 35.89 -1.68
N VAL A 13 -17.60 36.18 -2.98
CA VAL A 13 -16.39 36.60 -3.71
C VAL A 13 -15.85 37.91 -3.12
N TRP A 14 -16.72 38.89 -2.83
CA TRP A 14 -16.31 40.15 -2.23
C TRP A 14 -15.72 39.99 -0.83
N ILE A 15 -16.28 39.12 0.01
CA ILE A 15 -15.75 38.82 1.35
C ILE A 15 -14.36 38.15 1.25
N SER A 16 -14.18 37.19 0.34
CA SER A 16 -12.89 36.52 0.12
C SER A 16 -11.81 37.48 -0.40
N LEU A 17 -12.15 38.41 -1.29
CA LEU A 17 -11.21 39.44 -1.78
C LEU A 17 -10.82 40.44 -0.68
N LYS A 18 -11.74 40.77 0.24
CA LYS A 18 -11.47 41.72 1.31
C LYS A 18 -10.58 41.16 2.42
N ASN A 19 -10.44 39.83 2.50
CA ASN A 19 -9.65 39.15 3.53
C ASN A 19 -8.22 38.75 3.09
N GLN A 20 -7.75 39.21 1.93
CA GLN A 20 -6.39 38.89 1.45
C GLN A 20 -5.27 39.70 2.14
N ASN A 21 -5.60 40.63 3.04
CA ASN A 21 -4.62 41.49 3.73
C ASN A 21 -4.60 41.34 5.26
N ALA A 22 -5.05 40.20 5.79
CA ALA A 22 -4.90 39.91 7.22
C ALA A 22 -3.56 39.20 7.48
N GLU A 23 -2.55 39.96 7.90
CA GLU A 23 -1.33 39.37 8.46
C GLU A 23 -1.59 38.67 9.80
N PRO A 24 -0.99 37.50 10.06
CA PRO A 24 -1.05 36.86 11.36
C PRO A 24 -0.16 37.62 12.37
N LYS A 25 -0.77 38.15 13.43
CA LYS A 25 -0.06 38.77 14.55
C LYS A 25 0.85 37.76 15.25
N LYS A 26 2.14 38.08 15.29
CA LYS A 26 3.15 37.47 16.16
C LYS A 26 3.04 37.98 17.60
N GLY A 27 3.21 37.06 18.55
CA GLY A 27 3.60 37.28 19.96
C GLY A 27 2.50 36.86 20.94
N ILE A 28 2.77 36.27 22.11
CA ILE A 28 3.99 35.96 22.87
C ILE A 28 3.50 34.99 23.97
N SER A 29 4.26 33.95 24.34
CA SER A 29 4.82 33.81 25.70
C SER A 29 5.43 32.43 25.92
N THR A 30 6.72 32.46 26.20
CA THR A 30 7.55 31.40 26.76
C THR A 30 7.02 30.94 28.11
N ALA A 31 6.69 29.66 28.25
CA ALA A 31 6.58 28.99 29.54
C ALA A 31 7.69 27.93 29.64
N ARG A 32 8.76 28.33 30.32
CA ARG A 32 9.88 27.53 30.78
C ARG A 32 9.38 26.57 31.85
N TRP A 33 9.28 25.27 31.56
CA TRP A 33 9.21 24.25 32.59
C TRP A 33 10.62 23.78 32.93
N SER A 34 11.11 24.28 34.06
CA SER A 34 12.30 23.80 34.75
C SER A 34 11.81 22.93 35.89
N SER A 35 12.00 21.61 35.81
CA SER A 35 11.84 20.72 36.96
C SER A 35 13.20 20.56 37.63
N SER A 36 13.38 21.31 38.71
CA SER A 36 14.45 21.14 39.68
C SER A 36 14.26 19.81 40.42
N VAL A 37 15.30 18.98 40.43
CA VAL A 37 15.56 18.03 41.52
C VAL A 37 16.94 18.36 42.04
N ASP A 38 16.99 18.74 43.31
CA ASP A 38 18.20 19.13 44.03
C ASP A 38 18.61 17.99 44.98
N SER A 39 19.93 17.90 45.16
CA SER A 39 20.64 17.36 46.33
C SER A 39 20.56 15.86 46.58
N SER A 40 21.63 15.14 46.94
CA SER A 40 23.03 15.48 47.20
C SER A 40 23.66 14.16 47.68
N LEU A 41 24.83 13.75 47.22
CA LEU A 41 25.84 13.07 48.06
C LEU A 41 27.24 13.27 47.46
N VAL A 42 28.15 13.66 48.34
CA VAL A 42 29.55 14.02 48.14
C VAL A 42 30.42 12.78 48.35
N PHE A 43 31.43 12.55 47.51
CA PHE A 43 32.70 11.98 47.97
C PHE A 43 33.87 12.38 47.07
N SER A 44 34.91 12.92 47.69
CA SER A 44 36.16 13.41 47.11
C SER A 44 37.16 12.28 46.80
N ALA A 45 37.94 12.42 45.73
CA ALA A 45 39.38 12.10 45.70
C ALA A 45 40.06 12.57 44.39
N SER A 46 41.28 13.08 44.54
CA SER A 46 42.15 13.80 43.57
C SER A 46 42.94 12.88 42.60
N PRO A 47 43.72 13.43 41.61
CA PRO A 47 44.13 12.76 40.35
C PRO A 47 45.62 12.35 40.26
N LEU A 48 46.02 11.59 39.22
CA LEU A 48 47.38 11.43 38.62
C LEU A 48 47.29 10.58 37.29
N PRO A 49 48.31 10.53 36.38
CA PRO A 49 48.14 10.80 34.95
C PRO A 49 48.60 9.70 33.93
N GLN A 50 48.03 9.80 32.69
CA GLN A 50 48.56 9.39 31.36
C GLN A 50 48.79 7.88 31.06
N PRO A 51 48.73 7.39 29.77
CA PRO A 51 49.22 8.04 28.55
C PRO A 51 48.30 8.03 27.32
N MET A 52 48.76 8.80 26.33
CA MET A 52 48.20 8.96 24.98
C MET A 52 48.19 7.66 24.18
N VAL A 53 47.06 7.37 23.52
CA VAL A 53 47.01 6.50 22.35
C VAL A 53 46.35 7.26 21.21
N LEU A 54 47.17 7.60 20.22
CA LEU A 54 46.77 8.08 18.90
C LEU A 54 46.12 6.89 18.17
N SER A 55 44.80 6.91 18.00
CA SER A 55 44.13 5.97 17.10
C SER A 55 43.35 6.77 16.06
N SER A 56 43.86 6.68 14.84
CA SER A 56 43.34 7.28 13.62
C SER A 56 41.88 6.86 13.42
N LYS A 57 40.93 7.74 13.72
CA LYS A 57 39.56 7.59 13.22
C LYS A 57 39.59 7.90 11.74
N LYS A 58 39.64 6.84 10.94
CA LYS A 58 39.13 6.84 9.57
C LYS A 58 37.67 7.27 9.69
N ASP A 59 37.35 8.48 9.22
CA ASP A 59 35.97 8.88 8.97
C ASP A 59 35.42 7.95 7.89
N VAL A 60 34.86 6.83 8.33
CA VAL A 60 33.84 6.13 7.57
C VAL A 60 32.65 7.05 7.66
N LEU A 61 32.44 7.82 6.60
CA LEU A 61 31.16 8.47 6.36
C LEU A 61 30.13 7.34 6.20
N GLU A 62 29.55 6.92 7.32
CA GLU A 62 28.23 6.30 7.33
C GLU A 62 27.27 7.34 6.75
N PHE A 63 27.10 7.29 5.43
CA PHE A 63 25.99 7.97 4.77
C PHE A 63 24.73 7.16 5.08
N ASN A 64 24.25 7.30 6.32
CA ASN A 64 22.92 6.84 6.70
C ASN A 64 21.93 7.95 6.37
N ASP A 65 21.83 8.32 5.09
CA ASP A 65 20.78 9.20 4.59
C ASP A 65 19.53 8.36 4.32
N SER A 66 18.94 7.87 5.39
CA SER A 66 17.50 7.66 5.38
C SER A 66 16.86 9.05 5.40
N GLY A 67 16.88 9.71 4.24
CA GLY A 67 16.30 11.03 4.06
C GLY A 67 14.91 11.05 4.69
N SER A 68 14.72 11.92 5.68
CA SER A 68 13.44 12.00 6.39
C SER A 68 12.35 12.38 5.41
N LEU A 69 11.26 11.61 5.37
CA LEU A 69 10.11 11.93 4.53
C LEU A 69 9.54 13.29 4.92
N GLU A 70 9.34 14.18 3.94
CA GLU A 70 8.83 15.52 4.18
C GLU A 70 7.71 15.90 3.21
N TYR A 71 6.90 16.88 3.62
CA TYR A 71 5.92 17.47 2.73
C TYR A 71 6.61 18.29 1.65
N ASN A 72 6.18 18.10 0.39
CA ASN A 72 6.73 18.79 -0.77
C ASN A 72 8.23 18.55 -0.98
N PHE A 73 8.72 17.32 -0.76
CA PHE A 73 10.12 16.92 -0.99
C PHE A 73 10.63 17.36 -2.38
N TYR A 74 9.79 17.24 -3.41
CA TYR A 74 10.12 17.60 -4.79
C TYR A 74 9.95 19.10 -5.14
N ARG A 75 9.66 19.98 -4.19
CA ARG A 75 9.31 21.40 -4.46
C ARG A 75 10.32 22.18 -5.31
N ASN A 76 11.59 21.81 -5.26
CA ASN A 76 12.68 22.48 -5.98
C ASN A 76 13.18 21.66 -7.17
N SER A 77 13.17 20.33 -7.05
CA SER A 77 13.75 19.41 -8.03
C SER A 77 12.76 18.97 -9.10
N CYS A 78 11.48 18.78 -8.74
CA CYS A 78 10.40 18.51 -9.68
C CYS A 78 9.06 19.07 -9.16
N PRO A 79 8.84 20.40 -9.27
CA PRO A 79 7.66 21.06 -8.69
C PRO A 79 6.31 20.55 -9.23
N GLN A 80 6.34 19.94 -10.42
CA GLN A 80 5.20 19.38 -11.14
C GLN A 80 4.95 17.89 -10.86
N ALA A 81 5.77 17.22 -10.04
CA ALA A 81 5.72 15.78 -9.84
C ALA A 81 4.32 15.27 -9.45
N GLU A 82 3.77 15.79 -8.35
CA GLU A 82 2.44 15.35 -7.87
C GLU A 82 1.31 15.70 -8.84
N GLN A 83 1.46 16.80 -9.61
CA GLN A 83 0.48 17.19 -10.62
C GLN A 83 0.47 16.21 -11.78
N ILE A 84 1.65 15.79 -12.25
CA ILE A 84 1.80 14.80 -13.32
C ILE A 84 1.20 13.46 -12.88
N VAL A 85 1.57 12.96 -11.69
CA VAL A 85 1.03 11.70 -11.15
C VAL A 85 -0.50 11.74 -11.13
N ARG A 86 -1.10 12.80 -10.55
CA ARG A 86 -2.55 12.94 -10.47
C ARG A 86 -3.20 12.99 -11.85
N ALA A 87 -2.63 13.75 -12.79
CA ALA A 87 -3.19 13.91 -14.13
C ALA A 87 -3.19 12.57 -14.90
N VAL A 88 -2.12 11.80 -14.80
CA VAL A 88 -2.02 10.48 -15.44
C VAL A 88 -3.00 9.49 -14.83
N VAL A 89 -3.06 9.40 -13.50
CA VAL A 89 -4.00 8.51 -12.81
C VAL A 89 -5.44 8.84 -13.18
N GLN A 90 -5.82 10.12 -13.17
CA GLN A 90 -7.15 10.56 -13.58
C GLN A 90 -7.44 10.19 -15.05
N ARG A 91 -6.53 10.53 -15.97
CA ARG A 91 -6.66 10.24 -17.40
C ARG A 91 -6.85 8.75 -17.67
N LEU A 92 -6.09 7.90 -16.97
CA LEU A 92 -6.19 6.45 -17.14
C LEU A 92 -7.46 5.88 -16.49
N HIS A 93 -7.89 6.42 -15.35
CA HIS A 93 -9.14 6.01 -14.70
C HIS A 93 -10.38 6.30 -15.56
N GLU A 94 -10.41 7.42 -16.29
CA GLU A 94 -11.51 7.78 -17.20
C GLU A 94 -11.73 6.71 -18.30
N ALA A 95 -10.66 6.05 -18.74
CA ALA A 95 -10.72 4.98 -19.73
C ALA A 95 -10.83 3.57 -19.10
N ARG A 96 -10.23 3.38 -17.91
CA ARG A 96 -10.08 2.10 -17.21
C ARG A 96 -10.41 2.27 -15.72
N PRO A 97 -11.69 2.09 -15.32
CA PRO A 97 -12.10 2.26 -13.93
C PRO A 97 -11.35 1.36 -12.94
N ASP A 98 -10.85 0.21 -13.39
CA ASP A 98 -10.08 -0.77 -12.60
C ASP A 98 -8.67 -0.30 -12.19
N VAL A 99 -8.17 0.81 -12.76
CA VAL A 99 -6.88 1.42 -12.37
C VAL A 99 -6.85 1.79 -10.89
N VAL A 100 -7.94 2.37 -10.36
CA VAL A 100 -8.02 2.84 -8.98
C VAL A 100 -7.84 1.70 -7.96
N PRO A 101 -8.64 0.62 -7.98
CA PRO A 101 -8.42 -0.49 -7.06
C PRO A 101 -7.10 -1.24 -7.30
N ALA A 102 -6.61 -1.28 -8.55
CA ALA A 102 -5.32 -1.90 -8.86
C ALA A 102 -4.16 -1.16 -8.17
N LEU A 103 -4.12 0.17 -8.23
CA LEU A 103 -3.07 0.98 -7.59
C LEU A 103 -3.12 0.91 -6.07
N LEU A 104 -4.31 0.89 -5.46
CA LEU A 104 -4.45 0.72 -4.01
C LEU A 104 -3.92 -0.64 -3.55
N ARG A 105 -4.23 -1.71 -4.29
CA ARG A 105 -3.69 -3.03 -3.99
C ARG A 105 -2.18 -3.07 -4.21
N LEU A 106 -1.68 -2.47 -5.29
CA LEU A 106 -0.26 -2.46 -5.60
C LEU A 106 0.57 -1.78 -4.50
N VAL A 107 0.13 -0.61 -3.99
CA VAL A 107 0.84 0.05 -2.88
C VAL A 107 0.75 -0.74 -1.58
N PHE A 108 -0.38 -1.44 -1.33
CA PHE A 108 -0.49 -2.31 -0.16
C PHE A 108 0.56 -3.41 -0.25
N HIS A 109 0.68 -4.09 -1.39
CA HIS A 109 1.63 -5.17 -1.58
C HIS A 109 3.10 -4.71 -1.49
N ASP A 110 3.43 -3.51 -2.00
CA ASP A 110 4.75 -2.89 -1.81
C ASP A 110 5.01 -2.63 -0.31
N CYS A 111 4.20 -1.78 0.32
CA CYS A 111 4.42 -1.35 1.69
C CYS A 111 4.36 -2.48 2.72
N PHE A 112 3.69 -3.58 2.42
CA PHE A 112 3.59 -4.72 3.32
C PHE A 112 4.84 -5.59 3.30
N ILE A 113 5.73 -5.48 2.30
CA ILE A 113 6.95 -6.29 2.19
C ILE A 113 8.16 -5.36 2.23
N GLU A 114 8.98 -5.46 3.28
CA GLU A 114 10.17 -4.60 3.53
C GLU A 114 9.95 -3.07 3.50
N GLY A 115 8.70 -2.61 3.33
CA GLY A 115 8.31 -1.20 3.37
C GLY A 115 7.98 -0.66 1.99
N CYS A 116 7.58 0.62 1.92
CA CYS A 116 7.22 1.25 0.66
C CYS A 116 8.49 1.64 -0.12
N ASP A 117 9.12 0.69 -0.79
CA ASP A 117 10.43 0.83 -1.42
C ASP A 117 10.43 0.46 -2.92
N ALA A 118 9.27 0.24 -3.53
CA ALA A 118 9.13 -0.16 -4.94
C ALA A 118 9.79 -1.50 -5.30
N SER A 119 10.15 -2.34 -4.32
CA SER A 119 10.65 -3.71 -4.55
C SER A 119 9.67 -4.56 -5.37
N VAL A 120 8.36 -4.38 -5.16
CA VAL A 120 7.29 -5.06 -5.92
C VAL A 120 7.33 -4.78 -7.42
N LEU A 121 7.99 -3.70 -7.86
CA LEU A 121 8.06 -3.29 -9.26
C LEU A 121 9.20 -3.94 -10.04
N LEU A 122 10.16 -4.58 -9.36
CA LEU A 122 11.32 -5.18 -10.02
C LEU A 122 10.93 -6.49 -10.73
N ASP A 123 11.39 -6.63 -11.97
CA ASP A 123 11.28 -7.89 -12.72
C ASP A 123 12.40 -8.85 -12.32
N ALA A 124 12.21 -10.15 -12.61
CA ALA A 124 13.22 -11.16 -12.33
C ALA A 124 14.49 -10.88 -13.15
N ALA A 125 15.65 -11.06 -12.51
CA ALA A 125 16.96 -10.86 -13.12
C ALA A 125 17.94 -11.91 -12.58
N GLU A 126 19.15 -11.98 -13.14
CA GLU A 126 20.17 -12.93 -12.66
C GLU A 126 20.45 -12.74 -11.16
N GLY A 127 20.03 -13.73 -10.35
CA GLY A 127 20.19 -13.71 -8.90
C GLY A 127 19.15 -12.88 -8.12
N ILE A 128 18.08 -12.40 -8.78
CA ILE A 128 16.98 -11.67 -8.15
C ILE A 128 15.65 -12.29 -8.58
N ASP A 129 14.96 -12.93 -7.62
CA ASP A 129 13.59 -13.42 -7.81
C ASP A 129 12.59 -12.29 -7.60
N SER A 130 11.64 -12.14 -8.53
CA SER A 130 10.66 -11.05 -8.50
C SER A 130 9.50 -11.36 -7.56
N GLU A 131 9.10 -10.38 -6.75
CA GLU A 131 7.85 -10.41 -6.00
C GLU A 131 6.63 -10.58 -6.89
N LYS A 132 6.68 -10.11 -8.15
CA LYS A 132 5.57 -10.25 -9.11
C LYS A 132 5.23 -11.73 -9.38
N GLU A 133 6.20 -12.61 -9.22
CA GLU A 133 6.08 -14.04 -9.45
C GLU A 133 5.63 -14.80 -8.20
N SER A 134 5.53 -14.13 -7.05
CA SER A 134 4.98 -14.74 -5.84
C SER A 134 3.47 -15.05 -6.01
N PRO A 135 2.95 -16.16 -5.44
CA PRO A 135 1.55 -16.55 -5.60
C PRO A 135 0.51 -15.47 -5.24
N PRO A 136 0.71 -14.63 -4.20
CA PRO A 136 -0.20 -13.52 -3.91
C PRO A 136 -0.21 -12.43 -5.00
N ASN A 137 0.88 -12.29 -5.74
CA ASN A 137 1.13 -11.21 -6.70
C ASN A 137 0.81 -11.55 -8.15
N GLU A 138 0.56 -12.82 -8.48
CA GLU A 138 0.15 -13.27 -9.83
C GLU A 138 -1.05 -12.49 -10.40
N THR A 139 -1.89 -11.93 -9.52
CA THR A 139 -3.11 -11.18 -9.87
C THR A 139 -2.96 -9.66 -9.70
N LEU A 140 -1.78 -9.17 -9.35
CA LEU A 140 -1.51 -7.73 -9.25
C LEU A 140 -1.58 -7.08 -10.63
N LYS A 141 -2.07 -5.84 -10.64
CA LYS A 141 -2.24 -5.00 -11.83
C LYS A 141 -1.72 -3.61 -11.53
N GLY A 142 -1.61 -2.78 -12.56
CA GLY A 142 -1.21 -1.37 -12.43
C GLY A 142 0.29 -1.11 -12.65
N PHE A 143 1.10 -2.13 -12.89
CA PHE A 143 2.51 -1.95 -13.26
C PHE A 143 2.68 -1.08 -14.52
N ASP A 144 1.80 -1.24 -15.50
CA ASP A 144 1.75 -0.41 -16.71
C ASP A 144 1.42 1.06 -16.40
N VAL A 145 0.51 1.29 -15.45
CA VAL A 145 0.15 2.64 -15.00
C VAL A 145 1.36 3.33 -14.37
N ILE A 146 2.08 2.62 -13.49
CA ILE A 146 3.31 3.14 -12.87
C ILE A 146 4.37 3.44 -13.94
N GLY A 147 4.52 2.56 -14.94
CA GLY A 147 5.43 2.78 -16.07
C GLY A 147 5.10 4.05 -16.87
N ILE A 148 3.82 4.30 -17.16
CA ILE A 148 3.37 5.52 -17.86
C ILE A 148 3.68 6.77 -17.01
N ILE A 149 3.33 6.74 -15.73
CA ILE A 149 3.60 7.87 -14.81
C ILE A 149 5.10 8.15 -14.74
N LYS A 150 5.92 7.10 -14.58
CA LYS A 150 7.38 7.22 -14.54
C LYS A 150 7.92 7.81 -15.83
N SER A 151 7.44 7.37 -16.98
CA SER A 151 7.86 7.93 -18.28
C SER A 151 7.58 9.43 -18.40
N GLU A 152 6.40 9.90 -18.01
CA GLU A 152 6.06 11.33 -18.07
C GLU A 152 6.88 12.15 -17.05
N LEU A 153 7.14 11.59 -15.87
CA LEU A 153 8.01 12.21 -14.87
C LEU A 153 9.47 12.29 -15.32
N GLU A 154 10.01 11.26 -15.96
CA GLU A 154 11.37 11.27 -16.48
C GLU A 154 11.56 12.25 -17.63
N GLU A 155 10.51 12.51 -18.43
CA GLU A 155 10.54 13.58 -19.44
C GLU A 155 10.57 14.97 -18.79
N ALA A 156 9.81 15.15 -17.70
CA ALA A 156 9.68 16.43 -17.02
C ALA A 156 10.84 16.76 -16.06
N CYS A 157 11.39 15.75 -15.38
CA CYS A 157 12.43 15.87 -14.37
C CYS A 157 13.26 14.58 -14.25
N PRO A 158 14.25 14.39 -15.15
CA PRO A 158 15.02 13.15 -15.26
C PRO A 158 15.74 12.77 -13.95
N GLY A 159 15.55 11.52 -13.52
CA GLY A 159 16.25 10.92 -12.37
C GLY A 159 15.88 11.51 -11.01
N VAL A 160 14.75 12.21 -10.89
CA VAL A 160 14.36 12.91 -9.65
C VAL A 160 13.39 12.11 -8.80
N VAL A 161 12.27 11.66 -9.36
CA VAL A 161 11.15 11.09 -8.59
C VAL A 161 11.28 9.57 -8.51
N SER A 162 11.31 9.03 -7.30
CA SER A 162 11.41 7.58 -7.07
C SER A 162 10.13 6.84 -7.47
N CYS A 163 10.27 5.58 -7.88
CA CYS A 163 9.14 4.69 -8.12
C CYS A 163 8.32 4.45 -6.84
N ALA A 164 8.98 4.38 -5.68
CA ALA A 164 8.34 4.24 -4.38
C ALA A 164 7.41 5.42 -4.06
N ASP A 165 7.82 6.66 -4.36
CA ASP A 165 6.92 7.81 -4.20
C ASP A 165 5.81 7.84 -5.26
N ILE A 166 6.06 7.36 -6.48
CA ILE A 166 5.02 7.23 -7.50
C ILE A 166 3.90 6.31 -7.02
N LEU A 167 4.23 5.16 -6.42
CA LEU A 167 3.24 4.20 -5.89
C LEU A 167 2.31 4.86 -4.86
N VAL A 168 2.87 5.52 -3.85
CA VAL A 168 2.07 6.13 -2.78
C VAL A 168 1.30 7.37 -3.24
N LEU A 169 1.85 8.17 -4.15
CA LEU A 169 1.16 9.31 -4.75
C LEU A 169 -0.01 8.84 -5.61
N ALA A 170 0.21 7.83 -6.45
CA ALA A 170 -0.81 7.25 -7.31
C ALA A 170 -1.93 6.60 -6.49
N ALA A 171 -1.60 5.94 -5.38
CA ALA A 171 -2.59 5.40 -4.44
C ALA A 171 -3.41 6.50 -3.76
N ARG A 172 -2.78 7.58 -3.26
CA ARG A 172 -3.50 8.72 -2.67
C ARG A 172 -4.50 9.33 -3.67
N ASP A 173 -4.04 9.57 -4.91
CA ASP A 173 -4.91 10.13 -5.94
C ASP A 173 -6.03 9.14 -6.34
N SER A 174 -5.77 7.82 -6.26
CA SER A 174 -6.78 6.77 -6.42
C SER A 174 -7.84 6.78 -5.31
N VAL A 175 -7.45 7.00 -4.04
CA VAL A 175 -8.42 7.19 -2.92
C VAL A 175 -9.35 8.37 -3.20
N ALA A 176 -8.80 9.50 -3.67
CA ALA A 176 -9.59 10.68 -3.99
C ALA A 176 -10.58 10.41 -5.14
N LEU A 177 -10.16 9.70 -6.19
CA LEU A 177 -11.03 9.31 -7.31
C LEU A 177 -12.12 8.32 -6.89
N ALA A 178 -11.86 7.44 -5.92
CA ALA A 178 -12.87 6.56 -5.33
C ALA A 178 -13.91 7.30 -4.47
N GLY A 179 -13.77 8.62 -4.29
CA GLY A 179 -14.63 9.44 -3.44
C GLY A 179 -14.19 9.51 -1.97
N GLY A 180 -12.97 9.06 -1.68
CA GLY A 180 -12.33 9.22 -0.37
C GLY A 180 -11.74 10.62 -0.16
N PRO A 181 -11.18 10.89 1.02
CA PRO A 181 -10.57 12.18 1.31
C PRO A 181 -9.24 12.36 0.56
N PHE A 182 -8.94 13.59 0.18
CA PHE A 182 -7.58 13.97 -0.14
C PHE A 182 -6.81 14.21 1.17
N TYR A 183 -5.62 13.64 1.29
CA TYR A 183 -4.76 13.80 2.46
C TYR A 183 -3.34 14.20 2.04
N PRO A 184 -2.67 15.07 2.83
CA PRO A 184 -1.28 15.40 2.58
C PRO A 184 -0.40 14.16 2.81
N LEU A 185 0.60 13.97 1.97
CA LEU A 185 1.47 12.79 1.99
C LEU A 185 2.93 13.25 1.95
N CYS A 186 3.76 12.75 2.87
CA CYS A 186 5.20 12.98 2.82
C CYS A 186 5.83 12.13 1.71
N THR A 187 6.74 12.74 0.96
CA THR A 187 7.55 12.11 -0.09
C THR A 187 9.03 12.16 0.29
N GLY A 188 9.87 11.50 -0.49
CA GLY A 188 11.30 11.28 -0.25
C GLY A 188 11.68 9.80 -0.13
N ARG A 189 10.78 8.85 -0.45
CA ARG A 189 11.11 7.42 -0.47
C ARG A 189 12.15 7.14 -1.53
N ARG A 190 12.97 6.11 -1.34
CA ARG A 190 13.97 5.65 -2.31
C ARG A 190 13.61 4.26 -2.79
N ASP A 191 14.00 3.97 -4.02
CA ASP A 191 13.75 2.68 -4.65
C ASP A 191 14.73 1.62 -4.14
N SER A 192 14.20 0.42 -3.90
CA SER A 192 14.95 -0.77 -3.55
C SER A 192 15.77 -1.27 -4.73
N SER A 193 16.92 -1.86 -4.42
CA SER A 193 17.71 -2.61 -5.41
C SER A 193 17.43 -4.11 -5.38
N ASN A 194 16.56 -4.57 -4.47
CA ASN A 194 16.24 -5.97 -4.24
C ASN A 194 14.73 -6.17 -4.32
N SER A 195 14.33 -7.42 -4.55
CA SER A 195 12.96 -7.89 -4.50
C SER A 195 12.88 -9.09 -3.57
N PHE A 196 11.77 -9.25 -2.87
CA PHE A 196 11.62 -10.17 -1.74
C PHE A 196 10.55 -11.24 -1.98
N SER A 197 10.70 -12.04 -3.05
CA SER A 197 9.71 -13.05 -3.46
C SER A 197 9.29 -14.02 -2.34
N ASP A 198 10.25 -14.49 -1.53
CA ASP A 198 9.98 -15.37 -0.39
C ASP A 198 9.14 -14.66 0.70
N LEU A 199 9.43 -13.40 1.00
CA LEU A 199 8.66 -12.63 1.98
C LEU A 199 7.27 -12.34 1.44
N ALA A 200 7.13 -11.94 0.17
CA ALA A 200 5.83 -11.75 -0.45
C ALA A 200 4.98 -13.02 -0.41
N THR A 201 5.59 -14.19 -0.65
CA THR A 201 4.91 -15.49 -0.60
C THR A 201 4.38 -15.82 0.80
N ASN A 202 5.16 -15.54 1.85
CA ASN A 202 4.89 -16.04 3.19
C ASN A 202 4.25 -15.01 4.13
N GLU A 203 4.44 -13.71 3.89
CA GLU A 203 4.07 -12.66 4.84
C GLU A 203 2.88 -11.82 4.40
N LEU A 204 2.49 -11.87 3.11
CA LEU A 204 1.24 -11.23 2.67
C LEU A 204 0.01 -11.93 3.26
N PRO A 205 -1.00 -11.19 3.77
CA PRO A 205 -2.19 -11.80 4.34
C PRO A 205 -2.95 -12.65 3.31
N SER A 206 -3.24 -13.90 3.67
CA SER A 206 -4.03 -14.80 2.84
C SER A 206 -5.52 -14.45 2.90
N PRO A 207 -6.27 -14.54 1.78
CA PRO A 207 -7.72 -14.39 1.78
C PRO A 207 -8.45 -15.51 2.55
N PHE A 208 -7.73 -16.56 2.96
CA PHE A 208 -8.26 -17.67 3.75
C PHE A 208 -7.95 -17.55 5.24
N HIS A 209 -7.22 -16.51 5.67
CA HIS A 209 -6.98 -16.25 7.08
C HIS A 209 -8.27 -15.94 7.82
N ASP A 210 -8.36 -16.40 9.06
CA ASP A 210 -9.36 -15.87 9.99
C ASP A 210 -8.99 -14.46 10.45
N LEU A 211 -9.89 -13.83 11.21
CA LEU A 211 -9.69 -12.47 11.71
C LEU A 211 -8.43 -12.38 12.60
N SER A 212 -8.17 -13.39 13.44
CA SER A 212 -7.04 -13.36 14.37
C SER A 212 -5.70 -13.41 13.64
N GLN A 213 -5.60 -14.25 12.60
CA GLN A 213 -4.43 -14.35 11.73
C GLN A 213 -4.22 -13.08 10.92
N THR A 214 -5.32 -12.49 10.41
CA THR A 214 -5.26 -11.21 9.69
C THR A 214 -4.74 -10.09 10.58
N LEU A 215 -5.32 -9.92 11.79
CA LEU A 215 -4.88 -8.90 12.74
C LEU A 215 -3.42 -9.10 13.17
N ALA A 216 -2.99 -10.35 13.39
CA ALA A 216 -1.60 -10.65 13.71
C ALA A 216 -0.63 -10.26 12.59
N SER A 217 -1.01 -10.48 11.33
CA SER A 217 -0.21 -10.09 10.16
C SER A 217 -0.11 -8.56 10.01
N PHE A 218 -1.20 -7.81 10.26
CA PHE A 218 -1.14 -6.35 10.27
C PHE A 218 -0.31 -5.82 11.46
N ALA A 219 -0.45 -6.43 12.63
CA ALA A 219 0.34 -6.08 13.82
C ALA A 219 1.85 -6.28 13.63
N SER A 220 2.28 -7.27 12.84
CA SER A 220 3.71 -7.46 12.52
C SER A 220 4.28 -6.31 11.68
N ARG A 221 3.42 -5.51 11.04
CA ARG A 221 3.78 -4.27 10.31
C ARG A 221 3.51 -2.99 11.11
N GLY A 222 3.19 -3.13 12.39
CA GLY A 222 2.99 -2.00 13.30
C GLY A 222 1.59 -1.37 13.24
N PHE A 223 0.62 -2.00 12.58
CA PHE A 223 -0.76 -1.53 12.59
C PHE A 223 -1.52 -2.05 13.81
N ASP A 224 -2.35 -1.19 14.39
CA ASP A 224 -3.33 -1.64 15.39
C ASP A 224 -4.59 -2.24 14.73
N GLU A 225 -5.51 -2.76 15.55
CA GLU A 225 -6.75 -3.38 15.06
C GLU A 225 -7.64 -2.40 14.29
N ARG A 226 -7.67 -1.13 14.73
CA ARG A 226 -8.49 -0.08 14.12
C ARG A 226 -7.94 0.27 12.74
N GLU A 227 -6.64 0.39 12.61
CA GLU A 227 -5.93 0.63 11.35
C GLU A 227 -6.10 -0.55 10.39
N ALA A 228 -5.95 -1.78 10.87
CA ALA A 228 -6.16 -2.99 10.06
C ALA A 228 -7.58 -3.05 9.50
N VAL A 229 -8.61 -2.85 10.34
CA VAL A 229 -10.02 -2.83 9.89
C VAL A 229 -10.29 -1.68 8.91
N SER A 230 -9.65 -0.52 9.12
CA SER A 230 -9.77 0.62 8.21
C SER A 230 -9.19 0.31 6.83
N LEU A 231 -8.02 -0.35 6.78
CA LEU A 231 -7.37 -0.75 5.53
C LEU A 231 -8.14 -1.85 4.79
N LEU A 232 -8.77 -2.79 5.51
CA LEU A 232 -9.68 -3.78 4.91
C LEU A 232 -10.88 -3.12 4.18
N GLY A 233 -11.23 -1.87 4.53
CA GLY A 233 -12.23 -1.07 3.82
C GLY A 233 -11.88 -0.80 2.35
N ALA A 234 -10.62 -0.96 1.94
CA ALA A 234 -10.21 -0.88 0.53
C ALA A 234 -10.89 -1.94 -0.35
N HIS A 235 -11.35 -3.06 0.23
CA HIS A 235 -12.14 -4.08 -0.47
C HIS A 235 -13.58 -3.63 -0.82
N SER A 236 -13.97 -2.38 -0.52
CA SER A 236 -15.22 -1.79 -0.99
C SER A 236 -15.24 -1.46 -2.49
N ILE A 237 -14.08 -1.52 -3.14
CA ILE A 237 -13.90 -1.35 -4.58
C ILE A 237 -13.02 -2.46 -5.15
N GLY A 238 -13.02 -2.61 -6.48
CA GLY A 238 -12.21 -3.62 -7.16
C GLY A 238 -12.94 -4.95 -7.31
N VAL A 239 -12.15 -6.01 -7.52
CA VAL A 239 -12.67 -7.34 -7.86
C VAL A 239 -11.99 -8.45 -7.07
N ILE A 240 -12.69 -9.56 -6.88
CA ILE A 240 -12.12 -10.82 -6.38
C ILE A 240 -12.28 -11.94 -7.42
N HIS A 241 -11.23 -12.74 -7.58
CA HIS A 241 -11.27 -13.94 -8.42
C HIS A 241 -12.09 -15.06 -7.76
N CYS A 242 -12.85 -15.81 -8.55
CA CYS A 242 -13.72 -16.87 -8.06
C CYS A 242 -12.96 -17.97 -7.32
N LYS A 243 -11.69 -18.23 -7.69
CA LYS A 243 -10.81 -19.20 -7.01
C LYS A 243 -10.73 -18.99 -5.50
N PHE A 244 -10.79 -17.74 -5.03
CA PHE A 244 -10.71 -17.39 -3.61
C PHE A 244 -12.02 -17.62 -2.84
N LEU A 245 -13.14 -17.84 -3.53
CA LEU A 245 -14.45 -18.04 -2.90
C LEU A 245 -14.92 -19.49 -2.96
N GLN A 246 -14.31 -20.35 -3.78
CA GLN A 246 -14.78 -21.73 -4.00
C GLN A 246 -14.98 -22.51 -2.70
N ASN A 247 -14.05 -22.41 -1.75
CA ASN A 247 -14.18 -23.09 -0.45
C ASN A 247 -15.47 -22.67 0.27
N ARG A 248 -15.71 -21.36 0.40
CA ARG A 248 -16.91 -20.82 1.06
C ARG A 248 -18.20 -21.11 0.30
N LEU A 249 -18.13 -21.26 -1.04
CA LEU A 249 -19.31 -21.53 -1.86
C LEU A 249 -19.70 -23.01 -1.90
N TYR A 250 -18.76 -23.94 -1.75
CA TYR A 250 -19.00 -25.37 -2.05
C TYR A 250 -18.49 -26.37 -1.01
N ASN A 251 -17.40 -26.09 -0.30
CA ASN A 251 -16.81 -27.04 0.65
C ASN A 251 -16.14 -26.32 1.83
N PHE A 252 -16.94 -25.63 2.62
CA PHE A 252 -16.46 -24.86 3.75
C PHE A 252 -16.06 -25.82 4.87
N SER A 253 -14.81 -25.72 5.33
CA SER A 253 -14.24 -26.55 6.40
C SER A 253 -14.41 -28.07 6.21
N GLY A 254 -14.45 -28.56 4.96
CA GLY A 254 -14.57 -29.99 4.67
C GLY A 254 -15.99 -30.56 4.84
N THR A 255 -17.01 -29.71 4.87
CA THR A 255 -18.41 -30.13 5.09
C THR A 255 -19.14 -30.55 3.82
N ASP A 256 -18.52 -30.45 2.63
CA ASP A 256 -19.17 -30.55 1.32
C ASP A 256 -20.40 -29.62 1.17
N GLY A 257 -20.43 -28.56 1.99
CA GLY A 257 -21.47 -27.54 2.02
C GLY A 257 -20.90 -26.12 1.96
N PRO A 258 -21.76 -25.11 1.72
CA PRO A 258 -21.33 -23.72 1.76
C PRO A 258 -21.06 -23.27 3.20
N ASP A 259 -20.35 -22.16 3.33
CA ASP A 259 -20.16 -21.48 4.60
C ASP A 259 -21.52 -21.02 5.16
N PRO A 260 -21.92 -21.48 6.37
CA PRO A 260 -23.22 -21.16 6.94
C PRO A 260 -23.39 -19.69 7.32
N SER A 261 -22.29 -18.92 7.41
CA SER A 261 -22.33 -17.47 7.67
C SER A 261 -22.68 -16.65 6.42
N VAL A 262 -22.66 -17.25 5.23
CA VAL A 262 -22.97 -16.57 3.97
C VAL A 262 -24.48 -16.56 3.73
N GLU A 263 -25.05 -15.36 3.54
CA GLU A 263 -26.47 -15.20 3.26
C GLU A 263 -26.88 -15.94 1.97
N THR A 264 -28.03 -16.61 2.00
CA THR A 264 -28.43 -17.55 0.95
C THR A 264 -28.61 -16.91 -0.43
N ARG A 265 -29.17 -15.70 -0.54
CA ARG A 265 -29.30 -15.01 -1.82
C ARG A 265 -27.94 -14.62 -2.38
N PHE A 266 -27.04 -14.11 -1.52
CA PHE A 266 -25.67 -13.80 -1.89
C PHE A 266 -24.90 -15.05 -2.34
N LEU A 267 -25.02 -16.16 -1.61
CA LEU A 267 -24.45 -17.46 -1.98
C LEU A 267 -24.90 -17.88 -3.40
N ASN A 268 -26.20 -17.81 -3.68
CA ASN A 268 -26.75 -18.19 -4.98
C ASN A 268 -26.27 -17.25 -6.11
N LEU A 269 -26.19 -15.95 -5.84
CA LEU A 269 -25.63 -14.98 -6.77
C LEU A 269 -24.16 -15.31 -7.08
N MET A 270 -23.35 -15.58 -6.06
CA MET A 270 -21.93 -15.90 -6.21
C MET A 270 -21.72 -17.22 -6.95
N ARG A 271 -22.50 -18.26 -6.64
CA ARG A 271 -22.49 -19.52 -7.39
C ARG A 271 -22.84 -19.31 -8.86
N SER A 272 -23.83 -18.47 -9.17
CA SER A 272 -24.20 -18.15 -10.56
C SER A 272 -23.08 -17.43 -11.31
N LYS A 273 -22.37 -16.50 -10.65
CA LYS A 273 -21.24 -15.78 -11.28
C LYS A 273 -20.01 -16.67 -11.44
N CYS A 274 -19.72 -17.53 -10.46
CA CYS A 274 -18.58 -18.43 -10.46
C CYS A 274 -18.85 -19.80 -11.11
N ASN A 275 -19.96 -19.96 -11.85
CA ASN A 275 -20.41 -21.27 -12.36
C ASN A 275 -19.56 -21.82 -13.53
N ASN A 276 -18.51 -21.12 -13.96
CA ASN A 276 -17.76 -21.50 -15.16
C ASN A 276 -16.67 -22.58 -14.94
N THR A 277 -16.66 -23.32 -13.84
CA THR A 277 -15.62 -24.34 -13.60
C THR A 277 -16.03 -25.61 -12.86
N HIS A 278 -17.32 -25.87 -12.60
CA HIS A 278 -17.69 -27.17 -12.02
C HIS A 278 -17.68 -28.34 -13.03
N ARG A 279 -17.29 -28.09 -14.29
CA ARG A 279 -17.31 -29.08 -15.38
C ARG A 279 -15.93 -29.62 -15.80
N SER A 280 -14.83 -29.14 -15.21
CA SER A 280 -13.47 -29.53 -15.61
C SER A 280 -12.57 -30.12 -14.52
N SER A 281 -13.06 -30.36 -13.30
CA SER A 281 -12.23 -30.96 -12.23
C SER A 281 -12.86 -32.11 -11.45
N SER A 282 -13.69 -32.94 -12.10
CA SER A 282 -13.99 -34.29 -11.58
C SER A 282 -12.83 -35.29 -11.75
N SER A 283 -11.59 -34.81 -11.82
CA SER A 283 -10.38 -35.63 -11.81
C SER A 283 -9.17 -34.76 -11.43
N SER A 284 -9.08 -34.39 -10.16
CA SER A 284 -7.81 -34.17 -9.47
C SER A 284 -8.12 -34.27 -7.98
N SER A 285 -7.85 -35.45 -7.45
CA SER A 285 -7.88 -35.77 -6.03
C SER A 285 -7.22 -34.65 -5.23
N ALA A 286 -7.85 -34.29 -4.11
CA ALA A 286 -7.30 -33.40 -3.11
C ALA A 286 -5.88 -33.84 -2.71
N THR A 287 -4.86 -33.15 -3.23
CA THR A 287 -3.56 -33.11 -2.57
C THR A 287 -3.63 -31.98 -1.56
N ALA A 288 -3.76 -32.37 -0.29
CA ALA A 288 -3.55 -31.48 0.83
C ALA A 288 -2.17 -30.82 0.69
N TYR A 289 -2.13 -29.49 0.54
CA TYR A 289 -0.90 -28.73 0.74
C TYR A 289 -0.60 -28.75 2.25
N SER A 290 0.17 -29.74 2.66
CA SER A 290 0.79 -29.77 3.98
C SER A 290 1.99 -28.83 3.95
N TYR A 291 1.93 -27.71 4.68
CA TYR A 291 3.11 -26.93 5.05
C TYR A 291 3.97 -27.82 5.97
N GLY A 292 5.02 -28.40 5.40
CA GLY A 292 6.02 -29.15 6.15
C GLY A 292 7.24 -28.27 6.40
N SER A 293 7.52 -27.98 7.67
CA SER A 293 8.81 -27.47 8.11
C SER A 293 9.90 -28.50 7.81
N SER A 294 10.92 -28.14 7.02
CA SER A 294 12.21 -28.82 7.11
C SER A 294 13.38 -27.94 6.72
N LEU A 295 14.26 -27.84 7.71
CA LEU A 295 15.62 -27.34 7.78
C LEU A 295 16.54 -27.74 6.61
N SER A 296 17.50 -26.86 6.34
CA SER A 296 18.62 -26.88 5.41
C SER A 296 19.34 -28.21 5.13
N SER A 297 19.78 -28.41 3.87
CA SER A 297 21.14 -28.87 3.54
C SER A 297 21.51 -28.61 2.08
N SER A 298 22.75 -28.17 1.88
CA SER A 298 23.44 -27.76 0.65
C SER A 298 23.57 -28.84 -0.44
N GLY A 299 23.64 -28.42 -1.71
CA GLY A 299 24.12 -29.26 -2.83
C GLY A 299 24.00 -28.56 -4.20
N ALA A 300 25.11 -28.46 -4.92
CA ALA A 300 25.27 -27.64 -6.13
C ALA A 300 24.87 -28.32 -7.46
N GLN A 301 24.72 -27.47 -8.49
CA GLN A 301 24.93 -27.69 -9.94
C GLN A 301 23.88 -28.48 -10.76
N GLN A 302 23.13 -27.80 -11.64
CA GLN A 302 23.37 -27.69 -13.10
C GLN A 302 22.13 -27.13 -13.84
N SER A 303 22.33 -26.09 -14.67
CA SER A 303 21.38 -25.64 -15.69
C SER A 303 21.24 -26.67 -16.82
N PRO A 304 20.12 -26.65 -17.57
CA PRO A 304 20.22 -26.07 -18.91
C PRO A 304 19.01 -25.22 -19.38
N SER A 305 19.33 -24.44 -20.41
CA SER A 305 18.64 -23.47 -21.27
C SER A 305 17.18 -23.71 -21.73
N HIS A 306 16.43 -22.59 -21.73
CA HIS A 306 15.41 -22.05 -22.66
C HIS A 306 14.57 -22.98 -23.56
N ASP A 307 13.23 -22.88 -23.45
CA ASP A 307 12.38 -22.41 -24.56
C ASP A 307 10.99 -21.93 -24.07
N GLY A 308 10.48 -20.86 -24.70
CA GLY A 308 9.38 -20.04 -24.19
C GLY A 308 7.96 -20.42 -24.62
N SER A 309 7.00 -19.92 -23.84
CA SER A 309 5.70 -19.34 -24.25
C SER A 309 4.88 -19.07 -22.98
N PRO A 310 4.34 -17.86 -22.74
CA PRO A 310 3.43 -17.65 -21.63
C PRO A 310 2.11 -18.31 -22.03
N SER A 311 1.81 -19.44 -21.37
CA SER A 311 0.48 -20.02 -21.35
C SER A 311 -0.48 -18.98 -20.80
N SER A 312 -1.23 -18.31 -21.66
CA SER A 312 -2.38 -17.50 -21.28
C SER A 312 -3.42 -18.42 -20.66
N SER A 313 -3.42 -18.51 -19.33
CA SER A 313 -4.52 -19.07 -18.57
C SER A 313 -5.79 -18.28 -18.92
N PRO A 314 -6.95 -18.95 -19.08
CA PRO A 314 -8.20 -18.24 -19.33
C PRO A 314 -8.46 -17.28 -18.17
N GLU A 315 -8.62 -15.99 -18.47
CA GLU A 315 -8.91 -14.98 -17.46
C GLU A 315 -10.17 -15.38 -16.69
N ASP A 316 -10.00 -15.66 -15.39
CA ASP A 316 -11.12 -15.94 -14.47
C ASP A 316 -11.96 -14.67 -14.35
N PRO A 317 -13.28 -14.70 -14.67
CA PRO A 317 -14.15 -13.53 -14.60
C PRO A 317 -14.29 -13.08 -13.14
N GLY A 318 -13.39 -12.20 -12.72
CA GLY A 318 -13.42 -11.59 -11.40
C GLY A 318 -14.75 -10.88 -11.13
N MET A 319 -15.14 -10.82 -9.86
CA MET A 319 -16.40 -10.22 -9.46
C MET A 319 -16.17 -8.88 -8.78
N ALA A 320 -16.84 -7.83 -9.26
CA ALA A 320 -16.86 -6.53 -8.61
C ALA A 320 -17.39 -6.62 -7.17
N MET A 321 -16.70 -5.94 -6.26
CA MET A 321 -16.99 -5.93 -4.82
C MET A 321 -18.04 -4.87 -4.43
N ASP A 322 -18.67 -4.22 -5.42
CA ASP A 322 -19.68 -3.18 -5.29
C ASP A 322 -20.97 -3.74 -4.66
N PHE A 323 -20.96 -3.95 -3.33
CA PHE A 323 -22.12 -4.47 -2.60
C PHE A 323 -23.18 -3.40 -2.32
N GLU A 324 -22.84 -2.13 -2.50
CA GLU A 324 -23.77 -1.01 -2.30
C GLU A 324 -24.16 -0.39 -3.63
N GLY A 325 -25.47 -0.17 -3.81
CA GLY A 325 -26.05 0.46 -4.99
C GLY A 325 -25.45 1.84 -5.30
N PRO A 326 -25.93 2.51 -6.36
CA PRO A 326 -25.22 3.65 -6.94
C PRO A 326 -25.04 4.79 -5.92
N ARG A 327 -23.76 5.11 -5.61
CA ARG A 327 -23.25 6.31 -4.90
C ARG A 327 -23.05 6.25 -3.37
N SER A 328 -22.50 5.17 -2.83
CA SER A 328 -21.84 5.26 -1.50
C SER A 328 -20.36 5.65 -1.68
N PRO A 329 -19.86 6.76 -1.09
CA PRO A 329 -18.45 7.12 -1.18
C PRO A 329 -17.53 6.09 -0.50
N PHE A 330 -16.29 5.97 -0.98
CA PHE A 330 -15.24 5.12 -0.40
C PHE A 330 -15.21 5.18 1.13
N GLY A 331 -15.32 4.02 1.79
CA GLY A 331 -15.14 3.90 3.24
C GLY A 331 -16.12 4.69 4.11
N THR A 332 -17.29 5.12 3.60
CA THR A 332 -18.24 5.96 4.36
C THR A 332 -18.72 5.31 5.67
N LEU A 333 -18.82 3.98 5.72
CA LEU A 333 -19.12 3.24 6.95
C LEU A 333 -17.93 3.20 7.93
N TYR A 334 -16.70 3.23 7.44
CA TYR A 334 -15.48 3.08 8.25
C TYR A 334 -15.00 4.42 8.82
N TYR A 335 -14.98 5.49 8.01
CA TYR A 335 -14.55 6.82 8.46
C TYR A 335 -15.55 7.51 9.42
N HIS A 336 -16.82 7.09 9.43
CA HIS A 336 -17.85 7.61 10.36
C HIS A 336 -18.09 6.71 11.58
N SER A 337 -17.36 5.59 11.68
CA SER A 337 -17.45 4.70 12.83
C SER A 337 -16.89 5.39 14.09
N PRO A 338 -17.52 5.27 15.27
CA PRO A 338 -16.98 5.79 16.53
C PRO A 338 -15.63 5.14 16.90
N PHE A 339 -15.22 4.10 16.20
CA PHE A 339 -13.87 3.54 16.22
C PHE A 339 -12.89 4.30 15.31
N ALA A 340 -13.17 5.51 14.81
CA ALA A 340 -12.21 6.34 14.07
C ALA A 340 -11.95 7.71 14.75
N ARG A 341 -12.48 7.93 15.96
CA ARG A 341 -12.13 9.04 16.86
C ARG A 341 -11.59 8.53 18.19
#